data_AF-A0A943PPF3-F1
#
_entry.id   AF-A0A943PPF3-F1
#
_cell.length_a   1.000
_cell.length_b   1.000
_cell.length_c   1.000
_cell.angle_alpha   90.00
_cell.angle_beta   90.00
_cell.angle_gamma   90.00
#
_symmetry.space_group_name_H-M   'P 1'
#
loop_
_entity.id
_entity.type
_entity.pdbx_description
1 polymer ?
#
loop_
_entity_poly.entity_id
_entity_poly.type
_entity_poly.pdbx_seq_one_letter_code
_entity_poly.pdbx_strand_id
1 'polypeptide(L)'
;TYDKAAADAAAVVPSTTEELLRGQSLALAGKKLGSTSRPGYTFGGWYTAAGGTGDRFDETIVIEDSMTVYAAWIPNGEATLTYDKAADDATAVVPNTVETVLSGQSLTNAGKTLGSTSRPGYTFGGWYTGKDGNGEPFTVDTAIAGSMIVFAKWIPNDSVMLTYDKAADDAVAVIPNTTETVLSGQSLADAGKELGKTSRPGYTFGGWYTEVNGGGQPFDEAFAIKENMKVYAKWTANAEVTLTYDKNAADAATVEPNAEETVLSGQSLTDAGRELGRTSRPGYTFAGWYTNADGGRRFTQEDKITESMTVYARWTANNTVTLTYDKAAADAAEVMPNTTETVLSGQSLTNAGKKLGIT
;
A
#
# COMPACT_ATOMS: atom_id res chain seq x y z
N THR A 1 50.07 22.38 44.16
CA THR A 1 49.33 22.23 42.88
C THR A 1 48.07 21.44 43.12
N TYR A 2 46.97 21.79 42.45
CA TYR A 2 45.72 21.05 42.48
C TYR A 2 45.62 20.13 41.25
N ASP A 3 45.48 18.83 41.48
CA ASP A 3 45.24 17.84 40.42
C ASP A 3 43.77 17.37 40.48
N LYS A 4 42.99 17.76 39.46
CA LYS A 4 41.57 17.41 39.34
C LYS A 4 41.32 15.91 39.14
N ALA A 5 42.35 15.11 38.87
CA ALA A 5 42.33 13.65 38.75
C ALA A 5 41.33 13.08 37.72
N ALA A 6 40.77 13.94 36.85
CA ALA A 6 39.74 13.59 35.89
C ALA A 6 39.74 14.59 34.72
N ALA A 7 39.77 14.10 33.48
CA ALA A 7 39.84 14.95 32.29
C ALA A 7 38.56 15.79 32.09
N ASP A 8 37.41 15.18 32.40
CA ASP A 8 36.05 15.72 32.33
C ASP A 8 35.67 16.66 33.49
N ALA A 9 36.54 16.81 34.49
CA ALA A 9 36.37 17.81 35.54
C ALA A 9 36.72 19.22 35.04
N ALA A 10 35.99 20.22 35.49
CA ALA A 10 36.24 21.62 35.22
C ALA A 10 37.61 22.08 35.75
N ALA A 11 38.12 23.19 35.24
CA ALA A 11 39.34 23.81 35.77
C ALA A 11 39.17 24.18 37.26
N VAL A 12 40.26 24.09 38.02
CA VAL A 12 40.25 24.46 39.44
C VAL A 12 40.23 25.98 39.56
N VAL A 13 39.29 26.50 40.35
CA VAL A 13 39.10 27.94 40.60
C VAL A 13 39.35 28.23 42.09
N PRO A 14 40.08 29.29 42.46
CA PRO A 14 40.54 30.40 41.61
C PRO A 14 41.83 30.11 40.81
N SER A 15 42.65 29.15 41.25
CA SER A 15 43.92 28.82 40.59
C SER A 15 44.19 27.33 40.63
N THR A 16 44.95 26.82 39.66
CA THR A 16 45.46 25.45 39.61
C THR A 16 46.73 25.24 40.42
N THR A 17 47.45 26.32 40.71
CA THR A 17 48.68 26.30 41.52
C THR A 17 48.72 27.53 42.43
N GLU A 18 49.14 27.33 43.67
CA GLU A 18 49.34 28.39 44.63
C GLU A 18 50.80 28.44 45.09
N GLU A 19 51.38 29.64 45.06
CA GLU A 19 52.71 29.91 45.63
C GLU A 19 52.58 30.44 47.05
N LEU A 20 53.37 29.88 47.97
CA LEU A 20 53.34 30.20 49.40
C LEU A 20 54.77 30.32 49.92
N LEU A 21 54.97 31.06 51.01
CA LEU A 21 56.21 30.99 51.76
C LEU A 21 56.29 29.66 52.52
N ARG A 22 57.50 29.13 52.69
CA ARG A 22 57.74 27.92 53.49
C ARG A 22 57.20 28.09 54.91
N GLY A 23 56.45 27.10 55.38
CA GLY A 23 55.81 27.12 56.70
C GLY A 23 54.51 27.92 56.75
N GLN A 24 53.97 28.36 55.61
CA GLN A 24 52.69 29.07 55.51
C GLN A 24 51.55 28.12 55.08
N SER A 25 50.34 28.37 55.56
CA SER A 25 49.10 27.74 55.05
C SER A 25 48.37 28.65 54.06
N LEU A 26 47.39 28.12 53.32
CA LEU A 26 46.56 28.95 52.42
C LEU A 26 45.82 30.05 53.19
N ALA A 27 45.25 29.71 54.35
CA ALA A 27 44.53 30.66 55.19
C ALA A 27 45.43 31.80 55.67
N LEU A 28 46.67 31.50 56.11
CA LEU A 28 47.65 32.50 56.53
C LEU A 28 48.15 33.37 55.37
N ALA A 29 48.06 32.88 54.14
CA ALA A 29 48.38 33.64 52.93
C ALA A 29 47.19 34.42 52.36
N GLY A 30 46.01 34.35 52.99
CA GLY A 30 44.77 34.96 52.48
C GLY A 30 44.27 34.32 51.17
N LYS A 31 44.68 33.08 50.90
CA LYS A 31 44.30 32.34 49.69
C LYS A 31 43.15 31.41 49.97
N LYS A 32 42.27 31.24 48.98
CA LYS A 32 41.13 30.32 49.07
C LYS A 32 41.54 28.93 48.60
N LEU A 33 41.02 27.91 49.26
CA LEU A 33 41.12 26.55 48.78
C LEU A 33 40.43 26.44 47.40
N GLY A 34 41.11 25.79 46.46
CA GLY A 34 40.57 25.58 45.11
C GLY A 34 39.28 24.77 45.13
N SER A 35 38.44 24.94 44.11
CA SER A 35 37.23 24.14 43.89
C SER A 35 37.11 23.76 42.42
N THR A 36 36.44 22.64 42.14
CA THR A 36 36.19 22.13 40.79
C THR A 36 34.86 21.37 40.78
N SER A 37 34.34 21.08 39.58
CA SER A 37 33.10 20.32 39.38
C SER A 37 33.32 19.24 38.32
N ARG A 38 32.56 18.15 38.42
CA ARG A 38 32.63 17.03 37.47
C ARG A 38 31.22 16.47 37.24
N PRO A 39 30.73 16.41 35.99
CA PRO A 39 29.40 15.87 35.70
C PRO A 39 29.22 14.44 36.22
N GLY A 40 28.16 14.19 36.99
CA GLY A 40 27.91 12.88 37.59
C GLY A 40 28.61 12.60 38.92
N TYR A 41 29.41 13.54 39.44
CA TYR A 41 30.15 13.33 40.68
C TYR A 41 30.01 14.52 41.63
N THR A 42 29.92 14.22 42.91
CA THR A 42 30.03 15.18 43.99
C THR A 42 31.50 15.33 44.37
N PHE A 43 31.96 16.59 44.49
CA PHE A 43 33.32 16.91 44.91
C PHE A 43 33.50 16.64 46.41
N GLY A 44 34.34 15.66 46.76
CA GLY A 44 34.60 15.22 48.14
C GLY A 44 35.71 15.99 48.86
N GLY A 45 36.39 16.93 48.17
CA GLY A 45 37.50 17.71 48.70
C GLY A 45 38.86 17.31 48.10
N TRP A 46 39.93 17.91 48.65
CA TRP A 46 41.31 17.67 48.27
C TRP A 46 41.99 16.72 49.23
N TYR A 47 42.88 15.86 48.73
CA TYR A 47 43.60 14.87 49.52
C TYR A 47 45.08 14.81 49.12
N THR A 48 45.94 14.39 50.05
CA THR A 48 47.39 14.39 49.84
C THR A 48 47.91 13.29 48.92
N ALA A 49 47.07 12.30 48.57
CA ALA A 49 47.41 11.25 47.61
C ALA A 49 46.32 11.05 46.55
N ALA A 50 46.73 10.48 45.41
CA ALA A 50 45.85 10.23 44.27
C ALA A 50 44.65 9.34 44.62
N GLY A 51 43.55 9.52 43.88
CA GLY A 51 42.31 8.76 44.09
C GLY A 51 41.52 9.17 45.33
N GLY A 52 41.81 10.35 45.91
CA GLY A 52 41.14 10.80 47.14
C GLY A 52 41.59 10.02 48.38
N THR A 53 42.83 9.55 48.38
CA THR A 53 43.43 8.79 49.49
C THR A 53 44.43 9.65 50.27
N GLY A 54 44.89 9.16 51.42
CA GLY A 54 45.73 9.93 52.33
C GLY A 54 44.92 10.88 53.19
N ASP A 55 45.57 11.94 53.66
CA ASP A 55 44.95 12.91 54.55
C ASP A 55 44.15 13.93 53.74
N ARG A 56 43.01 14.34 54.30
CA ARG A 56 42.20 15.42 53.73
C ARG A 56 42.98 16.72 53.85
N PHE A 57 43.13 17.42 52.73
CA PHE A 57 43.78 18.72 52.67
C PHE A 57 42.76 19.85 52.82
N ASP A 58 43.07 20.80 53.70
CA ASP A 58 42.31 22.03 53.88
C ASP A 58 43.23 23.25 53.98
N GLU A 59 42.62 24.43 54.04
CA GLU A 59 43.30 25.73 54.04
C GLU A 59 44.16 26.01 55.28
N THR A 60 44.04 25.20 56.34
CA THR A 60 44.75 25.38 57.60
C THR A 60 46.08 24.61 57.64
N ILE A 61 46.28 23.66 56.72
CA ILE A 61 47.49 22.83 56.67
C ILE A 61 48.70 23.68 56.28
N VAL A 62 49.75 23.57 57.10
CA VAL A 62 51.05 24.22 56.88
C VAL A 62 51.84 23.47 55.82
N ILE A 63 52.39 24.21 54.85
CA ILE A 63 53.14 23.64 53.72
C ILE A 63 54.62 23.97 53.88
N GLU A 64 55.45 22.93 54.06
CA GLU A 64 56.90 23.05 54.20
C GLU A 64 57.65 22.90 52.86
N ASP A 65 57.16 22.00 52.01
CA ASP A 65 57.73 21.67 50.71
C ASP A 65 56.63 21.67 49.64
N SER A 66 57.02 21.74 48.36
CA SER A 66 56.06 21.71 47.26
C SER A 66 55.27 20.40 47.27
N MET A 67 53.95 20.51 47.11
CA MET A 67 53.05 19.35 47.12
C MET A 67 51.96 19.44 46.06
N THR A 68 51.42 18.29 45.70
CA THR A 68 50.21 18.17 44.87
C THR A 68 49.10 17.57 45.71
N VAL A 69 47.92 18.16 45.61
CA VAL A 69 46.70 17.63 46.23
C VAL A 69 45.73 17.19 45.14
N TYR A 70 45.03 16.10 45.39
CA TYR A 70 44.22 15.39 44.40
C TYR A 70 42.74 15.48 44.76
N ALA A 71 41.89 15.74 43.78
CA ALA A 71 40.45 15.78 43.98
C ALA A 71 39.89 14.37 44.28
N ALA A 72 39.01 14.28 45.30
CA ALA A 72 38.18 13.10 45.52
C ALA A 72 36.81 13.29 44.87
N TRP A 73 36.33 12.26 44.17
CA TRP A 73 35.05 12.28 43.45
C TRP A 73 34.15 11.15 43.94
N ILE A 74 32.94 11.50 44.38
CA ILE A 74 31.92 10.54 44.80
C ILE A 74 30.89 10.45 43.68
N PRO A 75 30.65 9.27 43.07
CA PRO A 75 29.61 9.11 42.04
C PRO A 75 28.24 9.53 42.58
N ASN A 76 27.50 10.31 41.81
CA ASN A 76 26.11 10.62 42.10
C ASN A 76 25.23 9.37 41.88
N GLY A 77 23.97 9.43 42.33
CA GLY A 77 23.01 8.36 42.02
C GLY A 77 22.75 8.22 40.52
N GLU A 78 22.27 7.06 40.10
CA GLU A 78 21.90 6.80 38.71
C GLU A 78 20.61 7.54 38.32
N ALA A 79 20.54 7.94 37.06
CA ALA A 79 19.38 8.52 36.41
C ALA A 79 19.12 7.82 35.07
N THR A 80 17.85 7.56 34.77
CA THR A 80 17.43 6.87 33.55
C THR A 80 16.79 7.82 32.56
N LEU A 81 17.29 7.84 31.33
CA LEU A 81 16.65 8.50 30.19
C LEU A 81 15.85 7.45 29.41
N THR A 82 14.55 7.66 29.25
CA THR A 82 13.67 6.79 28.45
C THR A 82 13.24 7.52 27.18
N TYR A 83 13.33 6.84 26.03
CA TYR A 83 12.87 7.35 24.75
C TYR A 83 11.44 6.86 24.46
N ASP A 84 10.51 7.80 24.31
CA ASP A 84 9.14 7.53 23.87
C ASP A 84 8.97 7.97 22.40
N LYS A 85 8.83 7.00 21.50
CA LYS A 85 8.67 7.25 20.05
C LYS A 85 7.39 8.00 19.68
N ALA A 86 6.46 8.19 20.62
CA ALA A 86 5.24 8.98 20.52
C ALA A 86 4.31 8.60 19.33
N ALA A 87 4.52 7.42 18.73
CA ALA A 87 3.83 6.96 17.53
C ALA A 87 4.01 5.45 17.39
N ASP A 88 2.92 4.68 17.34
CA ASP A 88 2.96 3.22 17.29
C ASP A 88 3.54 2.67 15.97
N ASP A 89 3.36 3.41 14.88
CA ASP A 89 3.89 3.17 13.53
C ASP A 89 5.35 3.58 13.34
N ALA A 90 5.97 4.26 14.32
CA ALA A 90 7.42 4.51 14.30
C ALA A 90 8.22 3.25 14.60
N THR A 91 9.40 3.13 14.00
CA THR A 91 10.35 2.05 14.28
C THR A 91 10.86 2.09 15.73
N ALA A 92 11.48 1.00 16.19
CA ALA A 92 12.07 0.97 17.52
C ALA A 92 13.26 1.95 17.60
N VAL A 93 13.44 2.57 18.77
CA VAL A 93 14.56 3.47 19.02
C VAL A 93 15.86 2.66 19.07
N VAL A 94 16.85 3.08 18.28
CA VAL A 94 18.20 2.48 18.22
C VAL A 94 19.26 3.47 18.71
N PRO A 95 20.33 3.04 19.40
CA PRO A 95 20.61 1.64 19.76
C PRO A 95 19.76 1.13 20.93
N ASN A 96 19.30 2.00 21.83
CA ASN A 96 18.59 1.62 23.05
C ASN A 96 17.34 2.48 23.27
N THR A 97 16.32 1.90 23.91
CA THR A 97 15.11 2.63 24.34
C THR A 97 15.27 3.29 25.71
N VAL A 98 16.28 2.88 26.49
CA VAL A 98 16.61 3.43 27.80
C VAL A 98 18.12 3.56 27.93
N GLU A 99 18.58 4.66 28.49
CA GLU A 99 19.97 4.90 28.86
C GLU A 99 20.08 5.17 30.36
N THR A 100 21.17 4.73 31.01
CA THR A 100 21.44 4.98 32.43
C THR A 100 22.74 5.76 32.57
N VAL A 101 22.71 6.91 33.25
CA VAL A 101 23.87 7.78 33.50
C VAL A 101 23.93 8.14 34.98
N LEU A 102 25.03 8.77 35.43
CA LEU A 102 25.05 9.40 36.75
C LEU A 102 24.32 10.74 36.71
N SER A 103 23.54 11.05 37.75
CA SER A 103 22.81 12.31 37.87
C SER A 103 23.73 13.51 37.70
N GLY A 104 23.41 14.37 36.73
CA GLY A 104 24.18 15.54 36.30
C GLY A 104 25.07 15.30 35.08
N GLN A 105 25.17 14.08 34.55
CA GLN A 105 25.83 13.81 33.26
C GLN A 105 24.92 14.12 32.06
N SER A 106 25.53 14.45 30.92
CA SER A 106 24.91 14.33 29.60
C SER A 106 25.28 12.98 28.96
N LEU A 107 24.68 12.64 27.82
CA LEU A 107 25.08 11.43 27.08
C LEU A 107 26.54 11.54 26.59
N THR A 108 26.97 12.72 26.14
CA THR A 108 28.35 12.98 25.71
C THR A 108 29.35 12.62 26.81
N ASN A 109 29.15 13.14 28.02
CA ASN A 109 30.09 12.92 29.13
C ASN A 109 30.01 11.50 29.70
N ALA A 110 28.90 10.80 29.47
CA ALA A 110 28.74 9.38 29.78
C ALA A 110 29.26 8.44 28.69
N GLY A 111 29.78 8.98 27.57
CA GLY A 111 30.27 8.18 26.43
C GLY A 111 29.15 7.45 25.68
N LYS A 112 27.94 8.01 25.67
CA LYS A 112 26.74 7.44 25.06
C LYS A 112 26.27 8.25 23.86
N THR A 113 25.52 7.60 22.98
CA THR A 113 24.94 8.21 21.79
C THR A 113 23.46 8.50 21.99
N LEU A 114 22.98 9.57 21.39
CA LEU A 114 21.54 9.86 21.35
C LEU A 114 20.82 8.84 20.47
N GLY A 115 19.71 8.29 20.98
CA GLY A 115 18.88 7.36 20.22
C GLY A 115 18.28 7.98 18.95
N SER A 116 17.96 7.17 17.94
CA SER A 116 17.27 7.58 16.72
C SER A 116 16.14 6.62 16.38
N THR A 117 15.17 7.10 15.60
CA THR A 117 13.98 6.36 15.16
C THR A 117 13.50 6.91 13.82
N SER A 118 12.65 6.17 13.11
CA SER A 118 12.06 6.58 11.84
C SER A 118 10.56 6.30 11.80
N ARG A 119 9.82 7.04 10.97
CA ARG A 119 8.36 6.88 10.81
C ARG A 119 7.96 7.17 9.36
N PRO A 120 7.28 6.24 8.65
CA PRO A 120 6.86 6.47 7.26
C PRO A 120 5.99 7.71 7.11
N GLY A 121 6.35 8.62 6.18
CA GLY A 121 5.61 9.86 5.96
C GLY A 121 6.00 11.04 6.84
N TYR A 122 6.94 10.87 7.76
CA TYR A 122 7.34 11.92 8.70
C TYR A 122 8.86 12.09 8.76
N THR A 123 9.28 13.33 8.91
CA THR A 123 10.65 13.69 9.25
C THR A 123 10.82 13.69 10.77
N PHE A 124 11.90 13.07 11.26
CA PHE A 124 12.26 13.07 12.67
C PHE A 124 12.81 14.45 13.08
N GLY A 125 12.05 15.19 13.88
CA GLY A 125 12.39 16.53 14.36
C GLY A 125 13.27 16.57 15.62
N GLY A 126 13.65 15.41 16.16
CA GLY A 126 14.46 15.28 17.37
C GLY A 126 13.66 14.87 18.62
N TRP A 127 14.36 14.85 19.75
CA TRP A 127 13.81 14.49 21.06
C TRP A 127 13.48 15.75 21.86
N TYR A 128 12.37 15.72 22.60
CA TYR A 128 11.90 16.84 23.41
C TYR A 128 11.48 16.37 24.80
N THR A 129 11.60 17.24 25.80
CA THR A 129 11.26 16.91 27.19
C THR A 129 9.75 16.81 27.46
N GLY A 130 8.91 17.24 26.53
CA GLY A 130 7.46 17.11 26.57
C GLY A 130 6.89 16.36 25.36
N LYS A 131 5.69 15.81 25.53
CA LYS A 131 4.93 15.13 24.47
C LYS A 131 4.65 16.06 23.29
N ASP A 132 4.52 15.48 22.10
CA ASP A 132 4.20 16.18 20.84
C ASP A 132 5.21 17.29 20.46
N GLY A 133 6.46 17.17 20.94
CA GLY A 133 7.48 18.19 20.71
C GLY A 133 7.28 19.48 21.50
N ASN A 134 6.48 19.43 22.57
CA ASN A 134 6.41 20.49 23.58
C ASN A 134 7.63 20.42 24.51
N GLY A 135 7.90 21.52 25.22
CA GLY A 135 9.07 21.62 26.09
C GLY A 135 10.35 21.94 25.32
N GLU A 136 11.48 21.64 25.94
CA GLU A 136 12.81 22.00 25.40
C GLU A 136 13.39 20.85 24.57
N PRO A 137 14.16 21.17 23.51
CA PRO A 137 14.92 20.16 22.77
C PRO A 137 15.90 19.41 23.68
N PHE A 138 15.91 18.09 23.57
CA PHE A 138 16.90 17.23 24.21
C PHE A 138 17.97 16.83 23.21
N THR A 139 19.22 17.14 23.50
CA THR A 139 20.38 16.81 22.66
C THR A 139 21.34 15.91 23.44
N VAL A 140 22.39 15.43 22.77
CA VAL A 140 23.44 14.60 23.41
C VAL A 140 24.15 15.32 24.57
N ASP A 141 24.09 16.66 24.59
CA ASP A 141 24.73 17.52 25.60
C ASP A 141 23.79 17.97 26.72
N THR A 142 22.49 17.66 26.65
CA THR A 142 21.54 18.01 27.70
C THR A 142 21.86 17.24 28.98
N ALA A 143 22.02 17.96 30.10
CA ALA A 143 22.31 17.36 31.40
C ALA A 143 21.09 16.62 31.98
N ILE A 144 21.33 15.40 32.47
CA ILE A 144 20.32 14.50 33.04
C ILE A 144 20.44 14.58 34.56
N ALA A 145 19.79 15.55 35.19
CA ALA A 145 19.82 15.74 36.64
C ALA A 145 18.99 14.70 37.42
N GLY A 146 18.05 14.04 36.75
CA GLY A 146 17.21 12.99 37.30
C GLY A 146 16.58 12.18 36.18
N SER A 147 15.94 11.05 36.52
CA SER A 147 15.28 10.21 35.52
C SER A 147 14.21 10.98 34.75
N MET A 148 14.20 10.86 33.42
CA MET A 148 13.29 11.58 32.55
C MET A 148 12.86 10.74 31.35
N ILE A 149 11.76 11.16 30.72
CA ILE A 149 11.28 10.63 29.44
C ILE A 149 11.42 11.74 28.41
N VAL A 150 11.94 11.41 27.23
CA VAL A 150 11.96 12.30 26.07
C VAL A 150 11.10 11.74 24.97
N PHE A 151 10.42 12.62 24.24
CA PHE A 151 9.43 12.26 23.25
C PHE A 151 9.90 12.65 21.86
N ALA A 152 9.69 11.76 20.88
CA ALA A 152 9.98 12.05 19.49
C ALA A 152 9.04 13.14 18.96
N LYS A 153 9.59 14.11 18.23
CA LYS A 153 8.82 15.07 17.44
C LYS A 153 8.76 14.64 15.98
N TRP A 154 7.56 14.53 15.43
CA TRP A 154 7.32 14.12 14.05
C TRP A 154 6.79 15.29 13.23
N ILE A 155 7.43 15.58 12.11
CA ILE A 155 7.00 16.61 11.15
C ILE A 155 6.44 15.89 9.93
N PRO A 156 5.15 16.05 9.57
CA PRO A 156 4.58 15.43 8.38
C PRO A 156 5.34 15.87 7.12
N ASN A 157 5.64 14.93 6.23
CA ASN A 157 6.18 15.23 4.92
C ASN A 157 5.08 15.77 3.98
N ASP A 158 5.45 16.27 2.81
CA ASP A 158 4.49 16.74 1.82
C ASP A 158 3.57 15.60 1.33
N SER A 159 2.33 15.94 0.98
CA SER A 159 1.39 15.00 0.38
C SER A 159 1.78 14.69 -1.07
N VAL A 160 1.71 13.43 -1.45
CA VAL A 160 1.94 12.93 -2.80
C VAL A 160 0.75 12.09 -3.28
N MET A 161 0.53 12.08 -4.59
CA MET A 161 -0.62 11.45 -5.24
C MET A 161 -0.20 10.22 -6.04
N LEU A 162 -0.85 9.09 -5.76
CA LEU A 162 -0.86 7.90 -6.60
C LEU A 162 -2.06 7.98 -7.56
N THR A 163 -1.83 7.69 -8.84
CA THR A 163 -2.89 7.55 -9.85
C THR A 163 -2.88 6.15 -10.45
N TYR A 164 -4.04 5.49 -10.49
CA TYR A 164 -4.21 4.21 -11.15
C TYR A 164 -4.63 4.42 -12.62
N ASP A 165 -3.85 3.87 -13.54
CA ASP A 165 -4.13 3.84 -14.97
C ASP A 165 -4.51 2.43 -15.39
N LYS A 166 -5.80 2.22 -15.66
CA LYS A 166 -6.34 0.91 -16.06
C LYS A 166 -5.81 0.41 -17.41
N ALA A 167 -5.04 1.23 -18.14
CA ALA A 167 -4.32 0.91 -19.37
C ALA A 167 -5.19 0.32 -20.50
N ALA A 168 -6.52 0.42 -20.39
CA ALA A 168 -7.47 -0.13 -21.35
C ALA A 168 -8.85 0.53 -21.14
N ASP A 169 -9.46 1.08 -22.19
CA ASP A 169 -10.73 1.82 -22.09
C ASP A 169 -11.93 0.94 -21.73
N ASP A 170 -11.89 -0.34 -22.11
CA ASP A 170 -12.87 -1.40 -21.82
C ASP A 170 -12.71 -2.01 -20.41
N ALA A 171 -11.65 -1.69 -19.67
CA ALA A 171 -11.52 -2.10 -18.27
C ALA A 171 -12.50 -1.33 -17.36
N VAL A 172 -13.04 -2.02 -16.35
CA VAL A 172 -13.89 -1.43 -15.32
C VAL A 172 -13.12 -0.37 -14.53
N ALA A 173 -13.82 0.67 -14.05
CA ALA A 173 -13.22 1.70 -13.20
C ALA A 173 -12.52 1.09 -11.98
N VAL A 174 -11.43 1.72 -11.54
CA VAL A 174 -10.66 1.27 -10.38
C VAL A 174 -11.45 1.59 -9.11
N ILE A 175 -11.62 0.58 -8.25
CA ILE A 175 -12.26 0.70 -6.94
C ILE A 175 -11.23 0.46 -5.81
N PRO A 176 -11.32 1.14 -4.65
CA PRO A 176 -12.35 2.12 -4.30
C PRO A 176 -12.17 3.46 -5.03
N ASN A 177 -10.94 3.85 -5.38
CA ASN A 177 -10.63 5.14 -5.99
C ASN A 177 -9.64 5.00 -7.15
N THR A 178 -9.68 5.96 -8.08
CA THR A 178 -8.71 6.08 -9.18
C THR A 178 -7.44 6.83 -8.78
N THR A 179 -7.48 7.56 -7.67
CA THR A 179 -6.33 8.23 -7.09
C THR A 179 -6.32 8.06 -5.58
N GLU A 180 -5.13 8.07 -4.99
CA GLU A 180 -4.91 8.05 -3.55
C GLU A 180 -3.88 9.11 -3.16
N THR A 181 -4.05 9.74 -1.99
CA THR A 181 -3.11 10.73 -1.46
C THR A 181 -2.51 10.19 -0.16
N VAL A 182 -1.18 10.15 -0.09
CA VAL A 182 -0.41 9.74 1.10
C VAL A 182 0.67 10.78 1.43
N LEU A 183 1.33 10.68 2.58
CA LEU A 183 2.52 11.49 2.85
C LEU A 183 3.74 10.88 2.14
N SER A 184 4.65 11.72 1.64
CA SER A 184 5.87 11.25 0.99
C SER A 184 6.68 10.32 1.91
N GLY A 185 6.92 9.11 1.43
CA GLY A 185 7.59 8.02 2.15
C GLY A 185 6.63 7.01 2.80
N GLN A 186 5.31 7.22 2.76
CA GLN A 186 4.32 6.21 3.15
C GLN A 186 4.01 5.25 2.00
N SER A 187 3.69 4.02 2.36
CA SER A 187 2.96 3.08 1.51
C SER A 187 1.45 3.21 1.70
N LEU A 188 0.65 2.49 0.90
CA LEU A 188 -0.80 2.43 1.11
C LEU A 188 -1.14 1.76 2.44
N ALA A 189 -0.40 0.71 2.82
CA ALA A 189 -0.55 0.02 4.08
C ALA A 189 -0.30 0.95 5.28
N ASP A 190 0.76 1.78 5.24
CA ASP A 190 1.05 2.76 6.29
C ASP A 190 -0.08 3.79 6.45
N ALA A 191 -0.72 4.15 5.34
CA ALA A 191 -1.84 5.08 5.31
C ALA A 191 -3.21 4.43 5.57
N GLY A 192 -3.27 3.10 5.81
CA GLY A 192 -4.51 2.37 6.00
C GLY A 192 -5.42 2.36 4.76
N LYS A 193 -4.85 2.38 3.56
CA LYS A 193 -5.55 2.41 2.27
C LYS A 193 -5.46 1.06 1.56
N GLU A 194 -6.52 0.69 0.86
CA GLU A 194 -6.54 -0.52 0.04
C GLU A 194 -5.93 -0.28 -1.35
N LEU A 195 -5.27 -1.30 -1.88
CA LEU A 195 -4.84 -1.30 -3.28
C LEU A 195 -6.05 -1.29 -4.23
N GLY A 196 -5.98 -0.45 -5.26
CA GLY A 196 -7.01 -0.35 -6.29
C GLY A 196 -7.25 -1.70 -6.98
N LYS A 197 -8.51 -2.02 -7.28
CA LYS A 197 -8.94 -3.24 -7.97
C LYS A 197 -9.69 -2.86 -9.24
N THR A 198 -9.47 -3.62 -10.31
CA THR A 198 -10.16 -3.46 -11.59
C THR A 198 -10.29 -4.83 -12.27
N SER A 199 -11.12 -4.90 -13.31
CA SER A 199 -11.35 -6.11 -14.11
C SER A 199 -11.59 -5.73 -15.57
N ARG A 200 -11.22 -6.61 -16.49
CA ARG A 200 -11.38 -6.41 -17.93
C ARG A 200 -11.91 -7.70 -18.58
N PRO A 201 -13.07 -7.68 -19.27
CA PRO A 201 -13.61 -8.88 -19.92
C PRO A 201 -12.63 -9.50 -20.91
N GLY A 202 -12.38 -10.81 -20.80
CA GLY A 202 -11.42 -11.51 -21.68
C GLY A 202 -9.96 -11.46 -21.24
N TYR A 203 -9.64 -10.79 -20.12
CA TYR A 203 -8.27 -10.63 -19.65
C TYR A 203 -8.13 -10.97 -18.16
N THR A 204 -7.00 -11.55 -17.82
CA THR A 204 -6.56 -11.74 -16.43
C THR A 204 -5.77 -10.53 -15.96
N PHE A 205 -6.10 -10.02 -14.77
CA PHE A 205 -5.38 -8.92 -14.12
C PHE A 205 -4.06 -9.43 -13.52
N GLY A 206 -2.95 -8.90 -14.01
CA GLY A 206 -1.59 -9.26 -13.59
C GLY A 206 -1.01 -8.38 -12.49
N GLY A 207 -1.76 -7.39 -11.98
CA GLY A 207 -1.31 -6.44 -10.97
C GLY A 207 -1.02 -5.04 -11.51
N TRP A 208 -0.57 -4.17 -10.61
CA TRP A 208 -0.14 -2.80 -10.90
C TRP A 208 1.37 -2.72 -11.04
N TYR A 209 1.83 -1.86 -11.94
CA TYR A 209 3.25 -1.71 -12.25
C TYR A 209 3.62 -0.23 -12.40
N THR A 210 4.87 0.13 -12.09
CA THR A 210 5.33 1.52 -12.13
C THR A 210 5.49 2.09 -13.54
N GLU A 211 5.44 1.24 -14.58
CA GLU A 211 5.51 1.65 -15.98
C GLU A 211 4.44 0.96 -16.82
N VAL A 212 4.19 1.52 -18.01
CA VAL A 212 3.22 0.99 -18.98
C VAL A 212 3.52 -0.46 -19.37
N ASN A 213 2.48 -1.19 -19.79
CA ASN A 213 2.57 -2.58 -20.27
C ASN A 213 3.16 -3.57 -19.25
N GLY A 214 3.11 -3.26 -17.95
CA GLY A 214 3.68 -4.12 -16.91
C GLY A 214 5.21 -4.09 -16.86
N GLY A 215 5.81 -3.00 -17.34
CA GLY A 215 7.23 -2.69 -17.15
C GLY A 215 7.53 -2.18 -15.73
N GLY A 216 8.78 -1.77 -15.49
CA GLY A 216 9.19 -1.29 -14.17
C GLY A 216 9.04 -2.32 -13.06
N GLN A 217 8.71 -1.86 -11.86
CA GLN A 217 8.53 -2.70 -10.68
C GLN A 217 7.05 -3.01 -10.43
N PRO A 218 6.72 -4.19 -9.89
CA PRO A 218 5.40 -4.44 -9.32
C PRO A 218 5.10 -3.42 -8.22
N PHE A 219 3.86 -2.93 -8.19
CA PHE A 219 3.35 -2.04 -7.17
C PHE A 219 2.31 -2.77 -6.32
N ASP A 220 2.53 -2.79 -5.00
CA ASP A 220 1.66 -3.39 -4.00
C ASP A 220 1.42 -2.41 -2.83
N GLU A 221 0.68 -2.85 -1.81
CA GLU A 221 0.32 -2.01 -0.67
C GLU A 221 1.51 -1.57 0.19
N ALA A 222 2.66 -2.27 0.09
CA ALA A 222 3.87 -1.98 0.86
C ALA A 222 4.86 -1.08 0.11
N PHE A 223 4.58 -0.76 -1.16
CA PHE A 223 5.45 0.10 -1.96
C PHE A 223 5.45 1.53 -1.40
N ALA A 224 6.62 2.04 -1.00
CA ALA A 224 6.77 3.39 -0.46
C ALA A 224 6.67 4.46 -1.56
N ILE A 225 5.70 5.36 -1.43
CA ILE A 225 5.41 6.42 -2.40
C ILE A 225 6.13 7.70 -1.98
N LYS A 226 7.16 8.10 -2.71
CA LYS A 226 7.99 9.28 -2.38
C LYS A 226 7.62 10.55 -3.14
N GLU A 227 7.01 10.38 -4.30
CA GLU A 227 6.62 11.46 -5.21
C GLU A 227 5.31 11.10 -5.90
N ASN A 228 4.71 12.07 -6.59
CA ASN A 228 3.52 11.81 -7.40
C ASN A 228 3.84 10.76 -8.44
N MET A 229 3.04 9.69 -8.51
CA MET A 229 3.29 8.59 -9.44
C MET A 229 2.01 8.04 -10.03
N LYS A 230 2.17 7.43 -11.20
CA LYS A 230 1.12 6.69 -11.89
C LYS A 230 1.52 5.23 -11.97
N VAL A 231 0.58 4.33 -11.70
CA VAL A 231 0.75 2.88 -11.85
C VAL A 231 -0.19 2.35 -12.91
N TYR A 232 0.23 1.32 -13.63
CA TYR A 232 -0.45 0.81 -14.81
C TYR A 232 -0.89 -0.63 -14.61
N ALA A 233 -2.14 -0.93 -14.96
CA ALA A 233 -2.64 -2.29 -14.94
C ALA A 233 -1.93 -3.14 -15.99
N LYS A 234 -1.51 -4.35 -15.60
CA LYS A 234 -1.03 -5.37 -16.52
C LYS A 234 -2.16 -6.33 -16.85
N TRP A 235 -2.40 -6.58 -18.13
CA TRP A 235 -3.43 -7.49 -18.63
C TRP A 235 -2.80 -8.63 -19.41
N THR A 236 -3.30 -9.86 -19.21
CA THR A 236 -2.96 -11.02 -20.05
C THR A 236 -4.23 -11.55 -20.67
N ALA A 237 -4.27 -11.68 -22.01
CA ALA A 237 -5.44 -12.19 -22.71
C ALA A 237 -5.73 -13.64 -22.27
N ASN A 238 -7.00 -13.94 -22.05
CA ASN A 238 -7.44 -15.30 -21.76
C ASN A 238 -7.45 -16.15 -23.05
N ALA A 239 -7.69 -17.45 -22.91
CA ALA A 239 -7.80 -18.33 -24.09
C ALA A 239 -9.01 -17.95 -24.96
N GLU A 240 -8.89 -18.16 -26.27
CA GLU A 240 -10.01 -18.05 -27.19
C GLU A 240 -11.01 -19.20 -26.99
N VAL A 241 -12.30 -18.87 -27.10
CA VAL A 241 -13.42 -19.80 -27.00
C VAL A 241 -14.42 -19.50 -28.12
N THR A 242 -15.14 -20.54 -28.56
CA THR A 242 -16.03 -20.46 -29.72
C THR A 242 -17.49 -20.66 -29.31
N LEU A 243 -18.34 -19.74 -29.75
CA LEU A 243 -19.79 -19.89 -29.72
C LEU A 243 -20.27 -20.42 -31.07
N THR A 244 -20.88 -21.60 -31.09
CA THR A 244 -21.47 -22.20 -32.29
C THR A 244 -22.99 -22.06 -32.27
N TYR A 245 -23.57 -21.69 -33.40
CA TYR A 245 -25.02 -21.57 -33.57
C TYR A 245 -25.59 -22.82 -34.25
N ASP A 246 -26.39 -23.61 -33.53
CA ASP A 246 -27.16 -24.72 -34.10
C ASP A 246 -28.59 -24.27 -34.43
N LYS A 247 -28.89 -24.18 -35.73
CA LYS A 247 -30.22 -23.80 -36.23
C LYS A 247 -31.36 -24.77 -35.82
N ASN A 248 -31.04 -25.94 -35.27
CA ASN A 248 -31.95 -26.95 -34.73
C ASN A 248 -33.08 -27.33 -35.70
N ALA A 249 -32.83 -27.17 -36.99
CA ALA A 249 -33.79 -27.33 -38.08
C ALA A 249 -33.04 -27.33 -39.41
N ALA A 250 -33.03 -28.46 -40.13
CA ALA A 250 -32.30 -28.59 -41.39
C ALA A 250 -32.80 -27.61 -42.48
N ASP A 251 -34.08 -27.26 -42.45
CA ASP A 251 -34.79 -26.34 -43.35
C ASP A 251 -34.66 -24.85 -42.96
N ALA A 252 -34.05 -24.51 -41.83
CA ALA A 252 -33.73 -23.13 -41.50
C ALA A 252 -32.56 -22.59 -42.34
N ALA A 253 -32.59 -21.29 -42.63
CA ALA A 253 -31.53 -20.58 -43.34
C ALA A 253 -30.21 -20.59 -42.56
N THR A 254 -29.11 -20.26 -43.24
CA THR A 254 -27.80 -20.04 -42.60
C THR A 254 -27.91 -18.94 -41.54
N VAL A 255 -27.03 -19.01 -40.54
CA VAL A 255 -26.95 -17.99 -39.50
C VAL A 255 -26.08 -16.85 -40.03
N GLU A 256 -26.59 -15.62 -39.95
CA GLU A 256 -25.90 -14.39 -40.36
C GLU A 256 -25.56 -13.55 -39.11
N PRO A 257 -24.39 -12.88 -39.06
CA PRO A 257 -23.37 -12.86 -40.12
C PRO A 257 -22.52 -14.14 -40.18
N ASN A 258 -22.39 -14.88 -39.08
CA ASN A 258 -21.56 -16.09 -39.02
C ASN A 258 -22.27 -17.23 -38.28
N ALA A 259 -21.93 -18.47 -38.63
CA ALA A 259 -22.38 -19.67 -37.92
C ALA A 259 -21.62 -19.92 -36.60
N GLU A 260 -20.47 -19.25 -36.42
CA GLU A 260 -19.66 -19.32 -35.21
C GLU A 260 -18.99 -17.98 -34.91
N GLU A 261 -18.78 -17.68 -33.63
CA GLU A 261 -18.14 -16.47 -33.15
C GLU A 261 -17.02 -16.84 -32.17
N THR A 262 -15.80 -16.32 -32.37
CA THR A 262 -14.66 -16.54 -31.46
C THR A 262 -14.43 -15.31 -30.60
N VAL A 263 -14.40 -15.50 -29.28
CA VAL A 263 -14.15 -14.44 -28.27
C VAL A 263 -13.09 -14.90 -27.28
N LEU A 264 -12.56 -13.99 -26.46
CA LEU A 264 -11.73 -14.37 -25.33
C LEU A 264 -12.61 -14.86 -24.18
N SER A 265 -12.17 -15.92 -23.48
CA SER A 265 -12.89 -16.46 -22.34
C SER A 265 -13.19 -15.38 -21.29
N GLY A 266 -14.47 -15.22 -20.95
CA GLY A 266 -14.99 -14.20 -20.04
C GLY A 266 -15.57 -12.96 -20.73
N GLN A 267 -15.45 -12.83 -22.06
CA GLN A 267 -16.15 -11.82 -22.85
C GLN A 267 -17.58 -12.27 -23.18
N SER A 268 -18.48 -11.29 -23.31
CA SER A 268 -19.71 -11.40 -24.07
C SER A 268 -19.48 -11.06 -25.55
N LEU A 269 -20.49 -11.25 -26.41
CA LEU A 269 -20.39 -10.79 -27.79
C LEU A 269 -20.30 -9.25 -27.86
N THR A 270 -21.03 -8.55 -26.98
CA THR A 270 -20.95 -7.08 -26.87
C THR A 270 -19.54 -6.61 -26.50
N ASP A 271 -18.88 -7.26 -25.52
CA ASP A 271 -17.50 -6.95 -25.13
C ASP A 271 -16.52 -7.13 -26.31
N ALA A 272 -16.77 -8.15 -27.14
CA ALA A 272 -15.96 -8.46 -28.32
C ALA A 272 -16.34 -7.64 -29.57
N GLY A 273 -17.32 -6.73 -29.49
CA GLY A 273 -17.82 -5.95 -30.63
C GLY A 273 -18.48 -6.81 -31.71
N ARG A 274 -19.06 -7.96 -31.33
CA ARG A 274 -19.73 -8.93 -32.21
C ARG A 274 -21.24 -8.86 -32.04
N GLU A 275 -21.97 -9.20 -33.10
CA GLU A 275 -23.43 -9.26 -33.08
C GLU A 275 -23.91 -10.69 -32.78
N LEU A 276 -25.02 -10.79 -32.05
CA LEU A 276 -25.71 -12.07 -31.90
C LEU A 276 -26.27 -12.52 -33.27
N GLY A 277 -25.93 -13.75 -33.69
CA GLY A 277 -26.35 -14.30 -34.96
C GLY A 277 -27.87 -14.35 -35.12
N ARG A 278 -28.36 -14.32 -36.35
CA ARG A 278 -29.79 -14.41 -36.67
C ARG A 278 -30.03 -15.42 -37.78
N THR A 279 -31.17 -16.10 -37.75
CA THR A 279 -31.59 -17.05 -38.78
C THR A 279 -33.10 -16.95 -38.98
N SER A 280 -33.60 -17.57 -40.05
CA SER A 280 -35.02 -17.62 -40.39
C SER A 280 -35.41 -19.02 -40.86
N ARG A 281 -36.68 -19.40 -40.65
CA ARG A 281 -37.21 -20.69 -41.05
C ARG A 281 -38.61 -20.52 -41.65
N PRO A 282 -38.86 -21.00 -42.89
CA PRO A 282 -40.17 -20.87 -43.53
C PRO A 282 -41.30 -21.47 -42.68
N GLY A 283 -42.35 -20.70 -42.40
CA GLY A 283 -43.48 -21.15 -41.58
C GLY A 283 -43.31 -21.05 -40.07
N TYR A 284 -42.15 -20.59 -39.58
CA TYR A 284 -41.86 -20.48 -38.15
C TYR A 284 -41.34 -19.08 -37.77
N THR A 285 -41.63 -18.67 -36.54
CA THR A 285 -41.05 -17.48 -35.90
C THR A 285 -39.82 -17.87 -35.09
N PHE A 286 -38.72 -17.13 -35.26
CA PHE A 286 -37.50 -17.30 -34.46
C PHE A 286 -37.69 -16.71 -33.06
N ALA A 287 -37.67 -17.56 -32.03
CA ALA A 287 -37.86 -17.17 -30.64
C ALA A 287 -36.55 -16.84 -29.90
N GLY A 288 -35.39 -17.01 -30.56
CA GLY A 288 -34.06 -16.73 -30.02
C GLY A 288 -33.17 -17.97 -29.88
N TRP A 289 -31.99 -17.73 -29.33
CA TRP A 289 -30.97 -18.75 -29.02
C TRP A 289 -31.10 -19.23 -27.59
N TYR A 290 -30.94 -20.53 -27.37
CA TYR A 290 -31.05 -21.18 -26.06
C TYR A 290 -29.85 -22.07 -25.79
N THR A 291 -29.49 -22.26 -24.53
CA THR A 291 -28.27 -22.99 -24.16
C THR A 291 -28.36 -24.51 -24.37
N ASN A 292 -29.53 -25.06 -24.72
CA ASN A 292 -29.74 -26.49 -25.01
C ASN A 292 -30.74 -26.68 -26.16
N ALA A 293 -30.68 -27.82 -26.85
CA ALA A 293 -31.55 -28.13 -27.99
C ALA A 293 -33.05 -28.15 -27.64
N ASP A 294 -33.39 -28.79 -26.51
CA ASP A 294 -34.78 -29.00 -26.08
C ASP A 294 -35.23 -28.05 -24.95
N GLY A 295 -34.45 -27.01 -24.65
CA GLY A 295 -34.76 -26.08 -23.56
C GLY A 295 -33.57 -25.22 -23.13
N GLY A 296 -33.44 -25.01 -21.82
CA GLY A 296 -32.39 -24.16 -21.25
C GLY A 296 -32.78 -22.69 -21.18
N ARG A 297 -31.84 -21.86 -20.73
CA ARG A 297 -32.05 -20.42 -20.63
C ARG A 297 -31.85 -19.78 -22.00
N ARG A 298 -32.51 -18.65 -22.21
CA ARG A 298 -32.23 -17.80 -23.37
C ARG A 298 -30.79 -17.28 -23.28
N PHE A 299 -30.07 -17.40 -24.39
CA PHE A 299 -28.77 -16.77 -24.59
C PHE A 299 -28.97 -15.42 -25.28
N THR A 300 -28.21 -14.43 -24.83
CA THR A 300 -28.27 -13.04 -25.28
C THR A 300 -26.86 -12.53 -25.55
N GLN A 301 -26.76 -11.38 -26.24
CA GLN A 301 -25.46 -10.80 -26.60
C GLN A 301 -24.61 -10.41 -25.38
N GLU A 302 -25.22 -10.19 -24.23
CA GLU A 302 -24.59 -9.79 -22.95
C GLU A 302 -24.10 -10.99 -22.12
N ASP A 303 -24.42 -12.22 -22.53
CA ASP A 303 -23.99 -13.40 -21.82
C ASP A 303 -22.49 -13.65 -21.98
N LYS A 304 -21.79 -13.83 -20.85
CA LYS A 304 -20.36 -14.14 -20.85
C LYS A 304 -20.11 -15.56 -21.31
N ILE A 305 -19.14 -15.71 -22.20
CA ILE A 305 -18.71 -16.97 -22.79
C ILE A 305 -17.38 -17.35 -22.14
N THR A 306 -17.39 -18.34 -21.26
CA THR A 306 -16.20 -18.75 -20.48
C THR A 306 -15.53 -20.01 -21.04
N GLU A 307 -16.27 -20.80 -21.80
CA GLU A 307 -15.84 -22.00 -22.51
C GLU A 307 -16.55 -22.07 -23.86
N SER A 308 -16.00 -22.84 -24.80
CA SER A 308 -16.67 -23.04 -26.09
C SER A 308 -18.02 -23.72 -25.87
N MET A 309 -19.06 -23.19 -26.50
CA MET A 309 -20.44 -23.64 -26.30
C MET A 309 -21.27 -23.58 -27.57
N THR A 310 -22.34 -24.36 -27.61
CA THR A 310 -23.33 -24.33 -28.69
C THR A 310 -24.64 -23.77 -28.17
N VAL A 311 -25.25 -22.86 -28.92
CA VAL A 311 -26.61 -22.37 -28.67
C VAL A 311 -27.54 -22.81 -29.78
N TYR A 312 -28.79 -23.09 -29.42
CA TYR A 312 -29.76 -23.75 -30.28
C TYR A 312 -30.92 -22.80 -30.59
N ALA A 313 -31.30 -22.71 -31.86
CA ALA A 313 -32.42 -21.90 -32.30
C ALA A 313 -33.73 -22.50 -31.80
N ARG A 314 -34.61 -21.64 -31.28
CA ARG A 314 -35.97 -22.04 -30.92
C ARG A 314 -36.98 -21.47 -31.89
N TRP A 315 -37.90 -22.33 -32.32
CA TRP A 315 -38.89 -22.03 -33.35
C TRP A 315 -40.30 -22.15 -32.79
N THR A 316 -41.16 -21.20 -33.14
CA THR A 316 -42.61 -21.28 -32.87
C THR A 316 -43.34 -21.37 -34.20
N ALA A 317 -44.16 -22.39 -34.42
CA ALA A 317 -44.92 -22.53 -35.66
C ALA A 317 -45.88 -21.34 -35.84
N ASN A 318 -45.94 -20.81 -37.06
CA ASN A 318 -46.87 -19.74 -37.40
C ASN A 318 -48.30 -20.28 -37.54
N ASN A 319 -49.28 -19.39 -37.63
CA ASN A 319 -50.66 -19.79 -37.88
C ASN A 319 -50.81 -20.46 -39.26
N THR A 320 -51.75 -21.40 -39.38
CA THR A 320 -52.08 -22.06 -40.64
C THR A 320 -52.85 -21.13 -41.57
N VAL A 321 -52.57 -21.22 -42.87
CA VAL A 321 -53.27 -20.55 -43.97
C VAL A 321 -53.73 -21.61 -44.97
N THR A 322 -54.98 -21.52 -45.41
CA THR A 322 -55.52 -22.43 -46.43
C THR A 322 -55.54 -21.72 -47.78
N LEU A 323 -54.92 -22.34 -48.78
CA LEU A 323 -55.06 -21.97 -50.18
C LEU A 323 -56.20 -22.79 -50.78
N THR A 324 -57.07 -22.11 -51.53
CA THR A 324 -58.15 -22.75 -52.31
C THR A 324 -57.85 -22.54 -53.79
N TYR A 325 -57.96 -23.61 -54.57
CA TYR A 325 -57.80 -23.55 -56.02
C TYR A 325 -59.16 -23.47 -56.68
N ASP A 326 -59.46 -22.34 -57.31
CA ASP A 326 -60.69 -22.17 -58.07
C ASP A 326 -60.50 -22.62 -59.52
N LYS A 327 -61.49 -23.34 -60.04
CA LYS A 327 -61.55 -23.66 -61.47
C LYS A 327 -61.85 -22.39 -62.26
N ALA A 328 -61.09 -22.13 -63.32
CA ALA A 328 -61.31 -20.97 -64.18
C ALA A 328 -62.64 -21.04 -64.98
N ALA A 329 -63.18 -22.25 -65.18
CA ALA A 329 -64.47 -22.49 -65.83
C ALA A 329 -65.21 -23.65 -65.16
N ALA A 330 -66.56 -23.62 -65.18
CA ALA A 330 -67.40 -24.61 -64.49
C ALA A 330 -67.30 -26.02 -65.07
N ASP A 331 -66.89 -26.15 -66.34
CA ASP A 331 -66.69 -27.39 -67.08
C ASP A 331 -65.24 -27.91 -67.04
N ALA A 332 -64.32 -27.21 -66.37
CA ALA A 332 -62.95 -27.65 -66.20
C ALA A 332 -62.84 -28.90 -65.30
N ALA A 333 -61.81 -29.71 -65.54
CA ALA A 333 -61.48 -30.87 -64.72
C ALA A 333 -61.23 -30.47 -63.26
N GLU A 334 -61.40 -31.42 -62.33
CA GLU A 334 -61.07 -31.20 -60.92
C GLU A 334 -59.60 -30.84 -60.74
N VAL A 335 -59.31 -29.89 -59.83
CA VAL A 335 -57.93 -29.53 -59.49
C VAL A 335 -57.29 -30.72 -58.79
N MET A 336 -56.20 -31.24 -59.37
CA MET A 336 -55.41 -32.34 -58.82
C MET A 336 -54.10 -31.80 -58.21
N PRO A 337 -53.58 -32.38 -57.11
CA PRO A 337 -54.14 -33.51 -56.38
C PRO A 337 -55.28 -33.17 -55.42
N ASN A 338 -55.44 -31.88 -55.05
CA ASN A 338 -56.41 -31.41 -54.05
C ASN A 338 -57.01 -30.05 -54.48
N THR A 339 -58.24 -29.76 -54.05
CA THR A 339 -58.91 -28.45 -54.25
C THR A 339 -58.49 -27.40 -53.20
N THR A 340 -57.89 -27.83 -52.09
CA THR A 340 -57.34 -26.95 -51.05
C THR A 340 -56.03 -27.48 -50.48
N GLU A 341 -55.15 -26.59 -50.06
CA GLU A 341 -53.89 -26.91 -49.39
C GLU A 341 -53.66 -26.01 -48.17
N THR A 342 -53.45 -26.59 -46.99
CA THR A 342 -53.11 -25.82 -45.77
C THR A 342 -51.59 -25.78 -45.53
N VAL A 343 -51.00 -24.59 -45.38
CA VAL A 343 -49.58 -24.38 -45.04
C VAL A 343 -49.44 -23.49 -43.82
N LEU A 344 -48.24 -23.38 -43.25
CA LEU A 344 -47.97 -22.33 -42.26
C LEU A 344 -47.80 -20.98 -42.96
N SER A 345 -48.24 -19.90 -42.33
CA SER A 345 -48.01 -18.55 -42.83
C SER A 345 -46.51 -18.29 -43.02
N GLY A 346 -46.11 -17.83 -44.21
CA GLY A 346 -44.71 -17.64 -44.60
C GLY A 346 -43.99 -18.92 -45.08
N GLN A 347 -44.70 -20.03 -45.27
CA GLN A 347 -44.19 -21.27 -45.88
C GLN A 347 -44.67 -21.39 -47.34
N SER A 348 -43.78 -21.73 -48.26
CA SER A 348 -44.17 -22.08 -49.63
C SER A 348 -44.76 -23.49 -49.69
N LEU A 349 -45.59 -23.78 -50.70
CA LEU A 349 -46.11 -25.14 -50.95
C LEU A 349 -44.96 -26.15 -51.07
N THR A 350 -43.89 -25.80 -51.81
CA THR A 350 -42.70 -26.64 -51.96
C THR A 350 -42.03 -26.95 -50.62
N ASN A 351 -41.85 -25.95 -49.75
CA ASN A 351 -41.25 -26.15 -48.42
C ASN A 351 -42.17 -26.93 -47.47
N ALA A 352 -43.48 -26.93 -47.74
CA ALA A 352 -44.46 -27.77 -47.05
C ALA A 352 -44.58 -29.18 -47.64
N GLY A 353 -43.80 -29.52 -48.68
CA GLY A 353 -43.89 -30.80 -49.39
C GLY A 353 -45.18 -30.97 -50.20
N LYS A 354 -45.89 -29.87 -50.47
CA LYS A 354 -47.17 -29.84 -51.19
C LYS A 354 -46.96 -29.51 -52.65
N LYS A 355 -47.79 -30.10 -53.51
CA LYS A 355 -47.78 -29.85 -54.95
C LYS A 355 -48.72 -28.71 -55.27
N LEU A 356 -48.34 -27.87 -56.22
CA LEU A 356 -49.24 -26.87 -56.78
C LEU A 356 -50.41 -27.59 -57.47
N GLY A 357 -51.63 -27.14 -57.19
CA GLY A 357 -52.81 -27.62 -57.89
C GLY A 357 -52.73 -27.34 -59.39
N ILE A 358 -53.05 -28.35 -60.20
CA ILE A 358 -53.14 -28.25 -61.66
C ILE A 358 -54.51 -28.79 -62.12
N THR A 359 -55.09 -28.17 -63.15
CA THR A 359 -56.35 -28.56 -63.78
C THR A 359 -56.11 -29.25 -65.12
#